data_AF-A0A1X0R4G8-F1
#
_entry.id   AF-A0A1X0R4G8-F1
#
_cell.length_a   1.000
_cell.length_b   1.000
_cell.length_c   1.000
_cell.angle_alpha   90.00
_cell.angle_beta   90.00
_cell.angle_gamma   90.00
#
_symmetry.space_group_name_H-M   'P 1'
#
loop_
_entity.id
_entity.type
_entity.pdbx_description
1 polymer ?
#
loop_
_entity_poly.entity_id
_entity_poly.type
_entity_poly.pdbx_seq_one_letter_code
_entity_poly.pdbx_strand_id
1 'polypeptide(L)'
;MKPWNFHMYNDTDWSKHYDPIPFYYWRKASNGLKHFLNPDDVCDGYLQSINNIHHFTVQDKFSVMISTYNPERIERISLLIRHLLKSDMVHTIYITWHNPNLDVPASIYDSIQDHSRLKVLKQSYDSLNNRFNPVDDLKTEAVYIMDDDIFIDLQDLEYAFNASITSRKDSVVGHFPRLHRYDPETHQASYKVTNRAPYTLVLTKSMFIRSEYLFAYTCLLEPKLHEYVDQALNCEDLGFAMMASGLSRTPSTFVCNEKPIEDFGRKKGISINNNHMPARADCISNFITQFWNEHDPLLKSYDAVAPFARSVIKTGNWARVETIISNE
;
A
#
# COMPACT_ATOMS: atom_id res chain seq x y z
N MET A 1 11.20 -12.33 18.57
CA MET A 1 9.75 -12.18 18.31
C MET A 1 9.61 -11.30 17.07
N LYS A 2 8.66 -11.56 16.16
CA LYS A 2 8.55 -10.84 14.88
C LYS A 2 7.97 -9.42 15.11
N PRO A 3 8.49 -8.34 14.49
CA PRO A 3 8.01 -6.97 14.68
C PRO A 3 6.52 -6.78 14.34
N TRP A 4 6.00 -7.48 13.34
CA TRP A 4 4.58 -7.43 12.93
C TRP A 4 3.66 -8.29 13.81
N ASN A 5 4.19 -8.96 14.84
CA ASN A 5 3.41 -9.53 15.91
C ASN A 5 3.21 -8.52 17.06
N PHE A 6 3.43 -7.22 16.80
CA PHE A 6 3.34 -6.20 17.84
C PHE A 6 1.96 -6.14 18.51
N HIS A 7 0.90 -6.45 17.78
CA HIS A 7 -0.45 -6.58 18.34
C HIS A 7 -0.56 -7.55 19.55
N MET A 8 0.42 -8.42 19.78
CA MET A 8 0.52 -9.31 20.94
C MET A 8 1.12 -8.65 22.19
N TYR A 9 1.73 -7.46 22.08
CA TYR A 9 2.17 -6.69 23.26
C TYR A 9 0.98 -5.92 23.86
N ASN A 10 1.03 -5.69 25.18
CA ASN A 10 0.02 -4.91 25.91
C ASN A 10 0.27 -3.39 25.83
N ASP A 11 0.86 -2.92 24.74
CA ASP A 11 1.16 -1.51 24.45
C ASP A 11 0.47 -1.10 23.13
N THR A 12 0.11 0.16 23.01
CA THR A 12 -0.60 0.73 21.85
C THR A 12 0.34 1.46 20.89
N ASP A 13 1.52 1.87 21.36
CA ASP A 13 2.49 2.60 20.56
C ASP A 13 3.57 1.66 20.03
N TRP A 14 3.33 1.14 18.82
CA TRP A 14 4.22 0.19 18.15
C TRP A 14 5.61 0.77 17.87
N SER A 15 5.72 2.09 17.69
CA SER A 15 6.96 2.75 17.33
C SER A 15 8.04 2.63 18.41
N LYS A 16 7.64 2.51 19.68
CA LYS A 16 8.55 2.28 20.83
C LYS A 16 9.22 0.91 20.80
N HIS A 17 8.60 -0.06 20.15
CA HIS A 17 9.04 -1.46 20.12
C HIS A 17 9.53 -1.88 18.73
N TYR A 18 9.56 -0.93 17.80
CA TYR A 18 10.05 -1.13 16.45
C TYR A 18 11.47 -0.57 16.32
N ASP A 19 12.45 -1.47 16.44
CA ASP A 19 13.82 -1.21 15.99
C ASP A 19 14.14 -2.11 14.79
N PRO A 20 13.98 -1.60 13.55
CA PRO A 20 14.06 -2.41 12.35
C PRO A 20 15.47 -2.94 12.09
N ILE A 21 16.50 -2.20 12.50
CA ILE A 21 17.88 -2.45 12.10
C ILE A 21 18.45 -3.70 12.82
N PRO A 22 18.40 -3.82 14.16
CA PRO A 22 18.85 -5.02 14.86
C PRO A 22 18.05 -6.25 14.46
N PHE A 23 16.73 -6.11 14.22
CA PHE A 23 15.91 -7.22 13.79
C PHE A 23 16.32 -7.74 12.40
N TYR A 24 16.55 -6.83 11.44
CA TYR A 24 17.07 -7.21 10.12
C TYR A 24 18.39 -7.99 10.23
N TYR A 25 19.36 -7.48 10.99
CA TYR A 25 20.65 -8.16 11.15
C TYR A 25 20.54 -9.50 11.88
N TRP A 26 19.72 -9.59 12.93
CA TRP A 26 19.44 -10.84 13.63
C TRP A 26 18.84 -11.89 12.68
N ARG A 27 17.85 -11.49 11.88
CA ARG A 27 17.21 -12.36 10.89
C ARG A 27 18.19 -12.83 9.83
N LYS A 28 19.00 -11.91 9.29
CA LYS A 28 20.04 -12.24 8.30
C LYS A 28 20.99 -13.29 8.85
N ALA A 29 21.43 -13.13 10.10
CA ALA A 29 22.21 -14.13 10.84
C ALA A 29 21.48 -15.48 11.00
N SER A 30 20.20 -15.44 11.39
CA SER A 30 19.38 -16.63 11.64
C SER A 30 19.07 -17.45 10.38
N ASN A 31 18.95 -16.82 9.22
CA ASN A 31 18.65 -17.50 7.94
C ASN A 31 19.88 -18.17 7.32
N GLY A 32 21.06 -18.05 7.95
CA GLY A 32 22.30 -18.72 7.56
C GLY A 32 23.10 -18.00 6.47
N LEU A 33 24.40 -18.34 6.38
CA LEU A 33 25.43 -17.73 5.52
C LEU A 33 25.13 -17.70 4.01
N LYS A 34 24.14 -18.45 3.51
CA LYS A 34 23.82 -18.49 2.06
C LYS A 34 23.24 -17.18 1.53
N HIS A 35 22.65 -16.34 2.39
CA HIS A 35 22.14 -15.01 2.01
C HIS A 35 23.06 -13.85 2.42
N PHE A 36 24.19 -14.10 3.09
CA PHE A 36 25.13 -13.06 3.48
C PHE A 36 25.95 -12.49 2.31
N LEU A 37 25.90 -13.13 1.15
CA LEU A 37 26.74 -12.82 -0.01
C LEU A 37 25.91 -12.47 -1.24
N ASN A 38 24.80 -11.75 -1.07
CA ASN A 38 24.21 -11.02 -2.20
C ASN A 38 24.62 -9.55 -2.11
N PRO A 39 25.65 -9.10 -2.85
CA PRO A 39 26.09 -7.70 -2.85
C PRO A 39 25.03 -6.74 -3.42
N ASP A 40 23.96 -7.26 -4.04
CA ASP A 40 22.83 -6.48 -4.58
C ASP A 40 21.56 -6.56 -3.69
N ASP A 41 21.70 -6.87 -2.38
CA ASP A 41 20.56 -6.83 -1.46
C ASP A 41 20.11 -5.36 -1.24
N VAL A 42 18.91 -5.03 -1.77
CA VAL A 42 18.30 -3.70 -1.65
C VAL A 42 18.19 -3.23 -0.20
N CYS A 43 18.08 -4.17 0.75
CA CYS A 43 18.01 -3.88 2.17
C CYS A 43 19.36 -3.43 2.74
N ASP A 44 20.47 -4.04 2.34
CA ASP A 44 21.81 -3.62 2.78
C ASP A 44 22.17 -2.24 2.23
N GLY A 45 21.87 -2.00 0.94
CA GLY A 45 22.08 -0.69 0.31
C GLY A 45 21.31 0.41 1.03
N TYR A 46 20.02 0.14 1.30
CA TYR A 46 19.19 1.06 2.07
C TYR A 46 19.73 1.31 3.48
N LEU A 47 20.14 0.26 4.21
CA LEU A 47 20.69 0.41 5.56
C LEU A 47 21.99 1.23 5.60
N GLN A 48 22.82 1.18 4.56
CA GLN A 48 24.01 2.03 4.44
C GLN A 48 23.65 3.49 4.17
N SER A 49 22.52 3.75 3.52
CA SER A 49 22.04 5.11 3.21
C SER A 49 21.45 5.83 4.43
N ILE A 50 20.87 5.10 5.39
CA ILE A 50 20.15 5.66 6.55
C ILE A 50 21.06 5.96 7.75
N ASN A 51 22.14 6.70 7.57
CA ASN A 51 23.06 7.05 8.68
C ASN A 51 22.49 8.08 9.70
N ASN A 52 21.22 8.50 9.60
CA ASN A 52 20.63 9.56 10.43
C ASN A 52 19.30 9.17 11.07
N ILE A 53 19.10 9.63 12.31
CA ILE A 53 17.89 9.50 13.14
C ILE A 53 16.63 10.14 12.48
N HIS A 54 16.81 10.94 11.42
CA HIS A 54 15.75 11.63 10.69
C HIS A 54 15.82 11.36 9.17
N HIS A 55 15.64 10.11 8.77
CA HIS A 55 15.74 9.70 7.37
C HIS A 55 14.63 10.34 6.48
N PHE A 56 13.40 10.47 6.99
CA PHE A 56 12.29 11.12 6.28
C PHE A 56 12.09 12.58 6.73
N THR A 57 12.79 13.51 6.07
CA THR A 57 12.81 14.93 6.46
C THR A 57 11.63 15.75 5.94
N VAL A 58 10.83 15.23 5.00
CA VAL A 58 9.73 15.95 4.34
C VAL A 58 8.39 15.39 4.81
N GLN A 59 7.55 16.27 5.37
CA GLN A 59 6.35 15.88 6.14
C GLN A 59 5.04 16.43 5.55
N ASP A 60 5.13 17.52 4.82
CA ASP A 60 4.04 18.26 4.18
C ASP A 60 3.83 17.87 2.70
N LYS A 61 4.64 16.92 2.21
CA LYS A 61 4.60 16.37 0.85
C LYS A 61 4.70 14.85 0.88
N PHE A 62 4.34 14.21 -0.22
CA PHE A 62 4.43 12.76 -0.42
C PHE A 62 5.16 12.40 -1.70
N SER A 63 5.80 11.24 -1.72
CA SER A 63 6.33 10.66 -2.96
C SER A 63 5.33 9.69 -3.56
N VAL A 64 5.36 9.50 -4.88
CA VAL A 64 4.51 8.54 -5.58
C VAL A 64 5.35 7.38 -6.07
N MET A 65 4.90 6.14 -5.89
CA MET A 65 5.48 4.94 -6.47
C MET A 65 4.50 4.34 -7.47
N ILE A 66 4.90 4.30 -8.75
CA ILE A 66 4.12 3.72 -9.83
C ILE A 66 4.80 2.43 -10.29
N SER A 67 4.10 1.31 -10.22
CA SER A 67 4.59 0.04 -10.78
C SER A 67 4.22 -0.06 -12.25
N THR A 68 5.20 -0.35 -13.11
CA THR A 68 4.95 -0.59 -14.54
C THR A 68 5.78 -1.75 -15.10
N TYR A 69 5.19 -2.46 -16.06
CA TYR A 69 5.80 -3.63 -16.71
C TYR A 69 5.71 -3.59 -18.24
N ASN A 70 4.56 -3.17 -18.80
CA ASN A 70 4.24 -3.39 -20.20
C ASN A 70 4.61 -2.17 -21.09
N PRO A 71 5.35 -2.36 -22.19
CA PRO A 71 5.64 -1.29 -23.15
C PRO A 71 4.39 -0.59 -23.71
N GLU A 72 3.27 -1.31 -23.90
CA GLU A 72 2.02 -0.71 -24.41
C GLU A 72 1.41 0.33 -23.46
N ARG A 73 1.88 0.39 -22.21
CA ARG A 73 1.43 1.34 -21.19
C ARG A 73 2.36 2.54 -21.03
N ILE A 74 3.51 2.57 -21.72
CA ILE A 74 4.50 3.66 -21.60
C ILE A 74 3.86 5.03 -21.91
N GLU A 75 3.13 5.18 -23.02
CA GLU A 75 2.51 6.48 -23.34
C GLU A 75 1.53 6.95 -22.25
N ARG A 76 0.87 6.01 -21.58
CA ARG A 76 -0.05 6.29 -20.48
C ARG A 76 0.69 6.70 -19.22
N ILE A 77 1.85 6.09 -18.94
CA ILE A 77 2.66 6.46 -17.78
C ILE A 77 3.15 7.90 -17.89
N SER A 78 3.57 8.35 -19.09
CA SER A 78 3.97 9.75 -19.31
C SER A 78 2.81 10.73 -19.10
N LEU A 79 1.55 10.33 -19.34
CA LEU A 79 0.38 11.14 -19.02
C LEU A 79 0.14 11.23 -17.50
N LEU A 80 0.23 10.09 -16.80
CA LEU A 80 0.07 10.04 -15.34
C LEU A 80 1.15 10.85 -14.62
N ILE A 81 2.42 10.71 -15.03
CA ILE A 81 3.55 11.47 -14.46
C ILE A 81 3.31 12.97 -14.60
N ARG A 82 2.97 13.44 -15.81
CA ARG A 82 2.68 14.86 -16.06
C ARG A 82 1.49 15.38 -15.26
N HIS A 83 0.48 14.55 -15.06
CA HIS A 83 -0.66 14.90 -14.22
C HIS A 83 -0.25 15.07 -12.76
N LEU A 84 0.44 14.08 -12.19
CA LEU A 84 0.88 14.07 -10.78
C LEU A 84 1.85 15.22 -10.47
N LEU A 85 2.79 15.52 -11.37
CA LEU A 85 3.77 16.60 -11.18
C LEU A 85 3.16 18.02 -11.17
N LYS A 86 1.88 18.18 -11.54
CA LYS A 86 1.15 19.45 -11.38
C LYS A 86 0.79 19.75 -9.92
N SER A 87 0.80 18.75 -9.03
CA SER A 87 0.61 18.98 -7.61
C SER A 87 1.92 19.40 -6.95
N ASP A 88 1.87 20.47 -6.16
CA ASP A 88 3.00 20.92 -5.34
C ASP A 88 3.24 20.02 -4.12
N MET A 89 2.26 19.18 -3.77
CA MET A 89 2.33 18.21 -2.66
C MET A 89 3.05 16.92 -3.07
N VAL A 90 3.19 16.64 -4.38
CA VAL A 90 4.03 15.53 -4.87
C VAL A 90 5.49 15.95 -4.78
N HIS A 91 6.31 15.25 -4.00
CA HIS A 91 7.73 15.53 -3.89
C HIS A 91 8.51 14.91 -5.06
N THR A 92 8.47 13.58 -5.19
CA THR A 92 9.17 12.82 -6.23
C THR A 92 8.28 11.67 -6.68
N ILE A 93 8.31 11.37 -7.98
CA ILE A 93 7.69 10.18 -8.56
C ILE A 93 8.80 9.15 -8.82
N TYR A 94 8.58 7.95 -8.31
CA TYR A 94 9.40 6.78 -8.53
C TYR A 94 8.64 5.80 -9.42
N ILE A 95 9.24 5.41 -10.55
CA ILE A 95 8.71 4.38 -11.43
C ILE A 95 9.43 3.09 -11.13
N THR A 96 8.77 2.15 -10.49
CA THR A 96 9.27 0.78 -10.35
C THR A 96 9.15 0.12 -11.71
N TRP A 97 10.29 -0.13 -12.36
CA TRP A 97 10.36 -0.68 -13.70
C TRP A 97 10.59 -2.19 -13.63
N HIS A 98 9.52 -2.97 -13.78
CA HIS A 98 9.51 -4.41 -13.56
C HIS A 98 10.10 -5.23 -14.72
N ASN A 99 10.33 -4.62 -15.89
CA ASN A 99 10.79 -5.33 -17.07
C ASN A 99 12.30 -5.13 -17.30
N PRO A 100 13.17 -6.01 -16.77
CA PRO A 100 14.64 -5.89 -16.94
C PRO A 100 15.09 -6.00 -18.40
N ASN A 101 14.29 -6.63 -19.25
CA ASN A 101 14.63 -6.90 -20.65
C ASN A 101 14.30 -5.74 -21.58
N LEU A 102 13.65 -4.69 -21.06
CA LEU A 102 13.25 -3.53 -21.83
C LEU A 102 13.97 -2.29 -21.29
N ASP A 103 14.65 -1.58 -22.19
CA ASP A 103 15.22 -0.28 -21.86
C ASP A 103 14.13 0.73 -21.52
N VAL A 104 14.42 1.55 -20.52
CA VAL A 104 13.55 2.66 -20.12
C VAL A 104 13.48 3.65 -21.28
N PRO A 105 12.31 3.86 -21.89
CA PRO A 105 12.17 4.78 -23.01
C PRO A 105 12.47 6.22 -22.58
N ALA A 106 13.23 6.96 -23.39
CA ALA A 106 13.48 8.38 -23.16
C ALA A 106 12.18 9.20 -23.08
N SER A 107 11.12 8.75 -23.75
CA SER A 107 9.81 9.39 -23.77
C SER A 107 9.08 9.44 -22.42
N ILE A 108 9.56 8.70 -21.41
CA ILE A 108 9.09 8.86 -20.03
C ILE A 108 9.48 10.23 -19.46
N TYR A 109 10.61 10.78 -19.89
CA TYR A 109 11.09 12.08 -19.43
C TYR A 109 10.60 13.25 -20.30
N ASP A 110 10.04 12.95 -21.48
CA ASP A 110 9.55 13.98 -22.38
C ASP A 110 8.51 14.88 -21.69
N SER A 111 8.64 16.18 -21.89
CA SER A 111 7.74 17.20 -21.32
C SER A 111 7.75 17.30 -19.78
N ILE A 112 8.76 16.74 -19.11
CA ILE A 112 9.02 16.97 -17.69
C ILE A 112 10.05 18.08 -17.57
N GLN A 113 9.71 19.16 -16.88
CA GLN A 113 10.62 20.30 -16.73
C GLN A 113 11.72 20.00 -15.69
N ASP A 114 11.33 19.40 -14.57
CA ASP A 114 12.24 19.06 -13.47
C ASP A 114 12.42 17.54 -13.40
N HIS A 115 13.47 17.05 -14.05
CA HIS A 115 13.80 15.62 -14.06
C HIS A 115 14.21 15.11 -12.66
N SER A 116 14.59 15.98 -11.71
CA SER A 116 14.95 15.54 -10.36
C SER A 116 13.76 15.00 -9.56
N ARG A 117 12.54 15.37 -9.98
CA ARG A 117 11.26 14.89 -9.42
C ARG A 117 10.76 13.59 -10.06
N LEU A 118 11.51 12.99 -10.97
CA LEU A 118 11.20 11.68 -11.56
C LEU A 118 12.41 10.75 -11.52
N LYS A 119 12.25 9.58 -10.92
CA LYS A 119 13.29 8.54 -10.86
C LYS A 119 12.74 7.22 -11.32
N VAL A 120 13.54 6.46 -12.07
CA VAL A 120 13.16 5.13 -12.53
C VAL A 120 14.02 4.10 -11.81
N LEU A 121 13.35 3.20 -11.09
CA LEU A 121 13.95 2.14 -10.28
C LEU A 121 13.91 0.83 -11.08
N LYS A 122 14.97 0.55 -11.83
CA LYS A 122 15.10 -0.69 -12.62
C LYS A 122 15.18 -1.89 -11.69
N GLN A 123 14.34 -2.88 -11.94
CA GLN A 123 14.35 -4.15 -11.21
C GLN A 123 15.05 -5.24 -12.03
N SER A 124 15.66 -6.20 -11.34
CA SER A 124 16.37 -7.33 -11.96
C SER A 124 15.44 -8.44 -12.47
N TYR A 125 14.20 -8.49 -11.98
CA TYR A 125 13.17 -9.46 -12.40
C TYR A 125 11.77 -8.89 -12.16
N ASP A 126 10.77 -9.46 -12.83
CA ASP A 126 9.37 -9.09 -12.65
C ASP A 126 8.80 -9.76 -11.39
N SER A 127 8.45 -8.95 -10.40
CA SER A 127 7.82 -9.38 -9.16
C SER A 127 6.91 -8.29 -8.62
N LEU A 128 5.73 -8.67 -8.13
CA LEU A 128 4.82 -7.73 -7.46
C LEU A 128 5.42 -7.15 -6.18
N ASN A 129 6.37 -7.85 -5.53
CA ASN A 129 7.03 -7.40 -4.31
C ASN A 129 7.85 -6.11 -4.53
N ASN A 130 8.36 -5.89 -5.75
CA ASN A 130 9.27 -4.78 -6.05
C ASN A 130 8.68 -3.38 -5.77
N ARG A 131 7.35 -3.25 -5.74
CA ARG A 131 6.67 -1.98 -5.46
C ARG A 131 6.86 -1.48 -4.03
N PHE A 132 7.35 -2.33 -3.14
CA PHE A 132 7.62 -2.01 -1.75
C PHE A 132 9.10 -1.89 -1.41
N ASN A 133 9.99 -2.07 -2.40
CA ASN A 133 11.42 -1.96 -2.16
C ASN A 133 11.76 -0.59 -1.56
N PRO A 134 12.59 -0.54 -0.50
CA PRO A 134 13.02 0.72 0.08
C PRO A 134 13.89 1.49 -0.93
N VAL A 135 13.90 2.81 -0.80
CA VAL A 135 14.58 3.72 -1.73
C VAL A 135 15.47 4.68 -0.95
N ASP A 136 16.77 4.61 -1.21
CA ASP A 136 17.83 5.29 -0.45
C ASP A 136 17.66 6.82 -0.35
N ASP A 137 17.10 7.44 -1.39
CA ASP A 137 16.95 8.90 -1.47
C ASP A 137 15.51 9.38 -1.30
N LEU A 138 14.63 8.52 -0.78
CA LEU A 138 13.27 8.87 -0.37
C LEU A 138 13.30 9.78 0.86
N LYS A 139 12.70 10.97 0.75
CA LYS A 139 12.72 11.99 1.83
C LYS A 139 11.38 12.18 2.53
N THR A 140 10.29 11.71 1.93
CA THR A 140 8.93 11.95 2.43
C THR A 140 8.54 10.92 3.47
N GLU A 141 7.81 11.29 4.54
CA GLU A 141 7.29 10.31 5.51
C GLU A 141 6.13 9.50 4.93
N ALA A 142 5.37 10.05 3.99
CA ALA A 142 4.30 9.34 3.30
C ALA A 142 4.67 9.00 1.84
N VAL A 143 4.25 7.82 1.41
CA VAL A 143 4.33 7.36 0.02
C VAL A 143 2.94 6.98 -0.48
N TYR A 144 2.63 7.41 -1.70
CA TYR A 144 1.46 6.99 -2.45
C TYR A 144 1.82 5.87 -3.41
N ILE A 145 1.32 4.66 -3.16
CA ILE A 145 1.45 3.50 -4.05
C ILE A 145 0.29 3.51 -5.05
N MET A 146 0.59 3.40 -6.34
CA MET A 146 -0.42 3.29 -7.39
C MET A 146 -0.04 2.37 -8.54
N ASP A 147 -1.05 1.76 -9.16
CA ASP A 147 -0.89 1.03 -10.42
C ASP A 147 -0.81 2.01 -11.61
N ASP A 148 -0.11 1.63 -12.68
CA ASP A 148 0.04 2.41 -13.92
C ASP A 148 -1.24 2.51 -14.78
N ASP A 149 -2.35 1.93 -14.32
CA ASP A 149 -3.66 1.97 -14.96
C ASP A 149 -4.74 2.68 -14.11
N ILE A 150 -4.30 3.44 -13.11
CA ILE A 150 -5.17 4.27 -12.26
C ILE A 150 -4.98 5.75 -12.53
N PHE A 151 -6.09 6.44 -12.76
CA PHE A 151 -6.15 7.89 -12.78
C PHE A 151 -7.09 8.40 -11.68
N ILE A 152 -6.58 9.36 -10.90
CA ILE A 152 -7.26 10.03 -9.80
C ILE A 152 -7.10 11.54 -9.96
N ASP A 153 -8.13 12.31 -9.64
CA ASP A 153 -8.06 13.77 -9.63
C ASP A 153 -7.10 14.28 -8.55
N LEU A 154 -6.37 15.37 -8.82
CA LEU A 154 -5.38 15.88 -7.88
C LEU A 154 -6.01 16.35 -6.57
N GLN A 155 -7.23 16.93 -6.60
CA GLN A 155 -7.88 17.40 -5.37
C GLN A 155 -8.25 16.22 -4.47
N ASP A 156 -8.75 15.13 -5.05
CA ASP A 156 -9.05 13.89 -4.31
C ASP A 156 -7.76 13.22 -3.78
N LEU A 157 -6.69 13.22 -4.57
CA LEU A 157 -5.39 12.69 -4.15
C LEU A 157 -4.78 13.48 -2.98
N GLU A 158 -4.79 14.81 -3.07
CA GLU A 158 -4.30 15.71 -2.03
C GLU A 158 -5.17 15.63 -0.76
N TYR A 159 -6.48 15.46 -0.92
CA TYR A 159 -7.38 15.18 0.21
C TYR A 159 -7.01 13.86 0.90
N ALA A 160 -6.78 12.78 0.15
CA ALA A 160 -6.38 11.49 0.69
C ALA A 160 -5.03 11.57 1.44
N PHE A 161 -4.07 12.34 0.92
CA PHE A 161 -2.81 12.62 1.62
C PHE A 161 -3.06 13.34 2.95
N ASN A 162 -3.83 14.43 2.93
CA ASN A 162 -4.15 15.19 4.14
C ASN A 162 -4.87 14.32 5.18
N ALA A 163 -5.81 13.47 4.77
CA ALA A 163 -6.48 12.52 5.65
C ALA A 163 -5.48 11.52 6.28
N SER A 164 -4.51 11.04 5.50
CA SER A 164 -3.43 10.17 5.98
C SER A 164 -2.58 10.85 7.06
N ILE A 165 -2.03 12.03 6.77
CA ILE A 165 -1.07 12.67 7.71
C ILE A 165 -1.71 13.29 8.95
N THR A 166 -3.00 13.61 8.94
CA THR A 166 -3.64 14.33 10.07
C THR A 166 -4.17 13.42 11.17
N SER A 167 -4.69 12.24 10.82
CA SER A 167 -5.40 11.38 11.80
C SER A 167 -5.19 9.88 11.60
N ARG A 168 -4.48 9.49 10.54
CA ARG A 168 -4.41 8.11 10.05
C ARG A 168 -2.99 7.70 9.67
N LYS A 169 -1.98 8.34 10.30
CA LYS A 169 -0.57 8.23 9.88
C LYS A 169 -0.08 6.80 9.79
N ASP A 170 -0.46 5.95 10.75
CA ASP A 170 -0.03 4.55 10.80
C ASP A 170 -0.95 3.61 9.99
N SER A 171 -2.09 4.11 9.51
CA SER A 171 -3.05 3.33 8.73
C SER A 171 -2.71 3.35 7.25
N VAL A 172 -3.07 2.27 6.56
CA VAL A 172 -3.14 2.27 5.10
C VAL A 172 -4.38 3.05 4.67
N VAL A 173 -4.23 4.11 3.89
CA VAL A 173 -5.33 5.02 3.50
C VAL A 173 -5.51 5.01 1.99
N GLY A 174 -6.67 4.63 1.45
CA GLY A 174 -6.83 4.61 -0.01
C GLY A 174 -8.21 4.20 -0.50
N HIS A 175 -8.30 3.76 -1.75
CA HIS A 175 -9.56 3.90 -2.51
C HIS A 175 -10.24 2.59 -2.91
N PHE A 176 -9.57 1.45 -2.72
CA PHE A 176 -10.07 0.14 -3.17
C PHE A 176 -10.25 -0.79 -1.97
N PRO A 177 -11.34 -0.66 -1.19
CA PRO A 177 -11.55 -1.48 -0.01
C PRO A 177 -11.89 -2.93 -0.40
N ARG A 178 -11.48 -3.86 0.45
CA ARG A 178 -11.73 -5.30 0.31
C ARG A 178 -12.07 -5.89 1.65
N LEU A 179 -12.85 -6.96 1.64
CA LEU A 179 -13.26 -7.65 2.85
C LEU A 179 -12.77 -9.09 2.79
N HIS A 180 -12.07 -9.51 3.84
CA HIS A 180 -11.79 -10.89 4.09
C HIS A 180 -12.62 -11.45 5.24
N ARG A 181 -12.64 -12.77 5.36
CA ARG A 181 -12.98 -13.50 6.60
C ARG A 181 -11.99 -14.64 6.75
N TYR A 182 -11.66 -14.98 7.97
CA TYR A 182 -10.87 -16.15 8.33
C TYR A 182 -11.60 -16.91 9.43
N ASP A 183 -11.65 -18.23 9.30
CA ASP A 183 -12.18 -19.15 10.30
C ASP A 183 -11.01 -19.85 10.99
N PRO A 184 -10.76 -19.59 12.29
CA PRO A 184 -9.66 -20.19 13.03
C PRO A 184 -9.85 -21.68 13.32
N GLU A 185 -11.06 -22.25 13.19
CA GLU A 185 -11.29 -23.68 13.41
C GLU A 185 -10.97 -24.50 12.15
N THR A 186 -11.36 -23.98 10.98
CA THR A 186 -11.19 -24.68 9.70
C THR A 186 -9.95 -24.22 8.93
N HIS A 187 -9.30 -23.14 9.37
CA HIS A 187 -8.23 -22.42 8.69
C HIS A 187 -8.61 -21.98 7.27
N GLN A 188 -9.90 -21.83 7.00
CA GLN A 188 -10.41 -21.38 5.71
C GLN A 188 -10.63 -19.88 5.72
N ALA A 189 -10.25 -19.22 4.63
CA ALA A 189 -10.53 -17.82 4.40
C ALA A 189 -11.48 -17.60 3.23
N SER A 190 -12.07 -16.41 3.20
CA SER A 190 -12.78 -15.87 2.04
C SER A 190 -12.30 -14.46 1.75
N TYR A 191 -12.32 -14.09 0.47
CA TYR A 191 -11.94 -12.76 0.02
C TYR A 191 -13.00 -12.23 -0.96
N LYS A 192 -13.43 -10.98 -0.78
CA LYS A 192 -14.43 -10.35 -1.65
C LYS A 192 -14.17 -8.88 -1.89
N VAL A 193 -14.61 -8.44 -3.07
CA VAL A 193 -14.73 -7.01 -3.40
C VAL A 193 -15.88 -6.41 -2.59
N THR A 194 -15.64 -5.24 -2.02
CA THR A 194 -16.68 -4.43 -1.38
C THR A 194 -16.46 -2.97 -1.73
N ASN A 195 -17.52 -2.18 -1.72
CA ASN A 195 -17.49 -0.72 -1.83
C ASN A 195 -18.19 -0.07 -0.63
N ARG A 196 -18.40 -0.84 0.44
CA ARG A 196 -19.07 -0.42 1.67
C ARG A 196 -18.48 -1.15 2.89
N ALA A 197 -18.76 -0.60 4.06
CA ALA A 197 -18.43 -1.23 5.33
C ALA A 197 -19.18 -2.57 5.53
N PRO A 198 -18.60 -3.50 6.31
CA PRO A 198 -17.22 -3.48 6.78
C PRO A 198 -16.24 -3.85 5.66
N TYR A 199 -15.01 -3.35 5.76
CA TYR A 199 -13.85 -3.77 4.98
C TYR A 199 -12.67 -3.99 5.93
N THR A 200 -11.60 -4.63 5.45
CA THR A 200 -10.47 -5.05 6.30
C THR A 200 -9.12 -4.68 5.73
N LEU A 201 -9.06 -4.33 4.44
CA LEU A 201 -7.85 -3.88 3.78
C LEU A 201 -8.19 -2.97 2.59
N VAL A 202 -7.20 -2.22 2.13
CA VAL A 202 -7.23 -1.38 0.93
C VAL A 202 -6.15 -1.87 -0.03
N LEU A 203 -6.46 -1.92 -1.34
CA LEU A 203 -5.50 -2.41 -2.32
C LEU A 203 -4.34 -1.43 -2.58
N THR A 204 -3.18 -2.02 -2.88
CA THR A 204 -1.96 -1.39 -3.44
C THR A 204 -2.19 -0.63 -4.75
N LYS A 205 -3.34 -0.82 -5.38
CA LYS A 205 -3.78 -0.12 -6.59
C LYS A 205 -3.80 1.41 -6.42
N SER A 206 -4.10 1.88 -5.22
CA SER A 206 -4.18 3.31 -4.91
C SER A 206 -4.29 3.53 -3.39
N MET A 207 -3.14 3.76 -2.73
CA MET A 207 -3.08 3.93 -1.27
C MET A 207 -1.89 4.79 -0.81
N PHE A 208 -2.08 5.54 0.26
CA PHE A 208 -1.04 6.12 1.08
C PHE A 208 -0.60 5.17 2.19
N ILE A 209 0.70 5.14 2.41
CA ILE A 209 1.36 4.38 3.47
C ILE A 209 2.47 5.22 4.12
N ARG A 210 2.88 4.81 5.33
CA ARG A 210 4.15 5.22 5.90
C ARG A 210 5.31 4.71 5.08
N SER A 211 6.34 5.53 4.94
CA SER A 211 7.55 5.17 4.18
C SER A 211 8.35 4.08 4.87
N GLU A 212 8.29 3.99 6.21
CA GLU A 212 8.89 2.90 6.99
C GLU A 212 8.34 1.52 6.59
N TYR A 213 7.10 1.45 6.06
CA TYR A 213 6.48 0.18 5.68
C TYR A 213 7.10 -0.45 4.44
N LEU A 214 7.82 0.33 3.61
CA LEU A 214 8.60 -0.20 2.49
C LEU A 214 9.68 -1.15 3.01
N PHE A 215 10.51 -0.66 3.94
CA PHE A 215 11.55 -1.47 4.58
C PHE A 215 10.95 -2.64 5.38
N ALA A 216 9.88 -2.40 6.13
CA ALA A 216 9.23 -3.46 6.90
C ALA A 216 8.76 -4.62 6.01
N TYR A 217 8.15 -4.30 4.85
CA TYR A 217 7.69 -5.31 3.91
C TYR A 217 8.85 -6.09 3.29
N THR A 218 9.79 -5.39 2.66
CA THR A 218 10.83 -6.02 1.85
C THR A 218 11.89 -6.69 2.72
N CYS A 219 12.30 -6.05 3.81
CA CYS A 219 13.48 -6.44 4.56
C CYS A 219 13.16 -7.25 5.81
N LEU A 220 11.96 -7.07 6.38
CA LEU A 220 11.62 -7.72 7.65
C LEU A 220 10.71 -8.94 7.49
N LEU A 221 9.74 -8.99 6.57
CA LEU A 221 8.87 -10.15 6.33
C LEU A 221 9.60 -11.35 5.74
N GLU A 222 9.26 -12.59 6.13
CA GLU A 222 9.98 -13.81 5.71
C GLU A 222 10.16 -13.92 4.19
N PRO A 223 11.34 -14.34 3.68
CA PRO A 223 11.54 -14.47 2.23
C PRO A 223 10.53 -15.43 1.60
N LYS A 224 10.14 -16.47 2.35
CA LYS A 224 9.12 -17.43 1.94
C LYS A 224 7.76 -16.77 1.65
N LEU A 225 7.41 -15.67 2.32
CA LEU A 225 6.18 -14.92 2.01
C LEU A 225 6.31 -14.26 0.64
N HIS A 226 7.45 -13.63 0.34
CA HIS A 226 7.72 -13.03 -0.97
C HIS A 226 7.74 -14.08 -2.08
N GLU A 227 8.31 -15.27 -1.81
CA GLU A 227 8.27 -16.42 -2.73
C GLU A 227 6.83 -16.86 -3.03
N TYR A 228 5.94 -16.89 -2.04
CA TYR A 228 4.51 -17.18 -2.26
C TYR A 228 3.87 -16.14 -3.18
N VAL A 229 4.17 -14.85 -2.99
CA VAL A 229 3.67 -13.76 -3.84
C VAL A 229 4.16 -13.93 -5.28
N ASP A 230 5.44 -14.26 -5.47
CA ASP A 230 6.03 -14.47 -6.80
C ASP A 230 5.43 -15.68 -7.52
N GLN A 231 5.26 -16.80 -6.81
CA GLN A 231 4.67 -18.01 -7.35
C GLN A 231 3.19 -17.83 -7.72
N ALA A 232 2.44 -17.08 -6.92
CA ALA A 232 1.03 -16.81 -7.16
C ALA A 232 0.80 -15.68 -8.17
N LEU A 233 1.82 -14.85 -8.42
CA LEU A 233 1.73 -13.56 -9.10
C LEU A 233 0.53 -12.74 -8.58
N ASN A 234 0.37 -12.70 -7.25
CA ASN A 234 -0.79 -12.16 -6.54
C ASN A 234 -0.46 -11.94 -5.05
N CYS A 235 -1.37 -11.33 -4.31
CA CYS A 235 -1.39 -11.30 -2.84
C CYS A 235 -0.28 -10.47 -2.15
N GLU A 236 0.48 -9.66 -2.89
CA GLU A 236 1.45 -8.73 -2.30
C GLU A 236 0.76 -7.73 -1.38
N ASP A 237 -0.43 -7.28 -1.79
CA ASP A 237 -1.31 -6.38 -1.04
C ASP A 237 -1.84 -6.99 0.25
N LEU A 238 -2.15 -8.29 0.26
CA LEU A 238 -2.60 -9.02 1.44
C LEU A 238 -1.45 -9.16 2.46
N GLY A 239 -0.27 -9.56 2.00
CA GLY A 239 0.91 -9.65 2.86
C GLY A 239 1.27 -8.29 3.46
N PHE A 240 1.17 -7.23 2.64
CA PHE A 240 1.41 -5.86 3.08
C PHE A 240 0.37 -5.40 4.13
N ALA A 241 -0.91 -5.62 3.87
CA ALA A 241 -1.98 -5.22 4.79
C ALA A 241 -1.88 -5.96 6.14
N MET A 242 -1.54 -7.24 6.13
CA MET A 242 -1.31 -8.05 7.34
C MET A 242 -0.11 -7.53 8.13
N MET A 243 0.97 -7.16 7.45
CA MET A 243 2.14 -6.53 8.07
C MET A 243 1.81 -5.17 8.68
N ALA A 244 1.21 -4.26 7.90
CA ALA A 244 0.90 -2.91 8.35
C ALA A 244 -0.09 -2.91 9.53
N SER A 245 -1.15 -3.74 9.47
CA SER A 245 -2.14 -3.83 10.56
C SER A 245 -1.58 -4.56 11.78
N GLY A 246 -0.81 -5.64 11.58
CA GLY A 246 -0.19 -6.39 12.68
C GLY A 246 0.87 -5.60 13.44
N LEU A 247 1.58 -4.72 12.74
CA LEU A 247 2.56 -3.78 13.28
C LEU A 247 1.88 -2.61 14.00
N SER A 248 0.97 -1.89 13.32
CA SER A 248 0.41 -0.64 13.86
C SER A 248 -0.78 -0.81 14.80
N ARG A 249 -1.45 -1.97 14.76
CA ARG A 249 -2.80 -2.18 15.32
C ARG A 249 -3.85 -1.20 14.82
N THR A 250 -3.64 -0.61 13.64
CA THR A 250 -4.63 0.28 13.03
C THR A 250 -5.32 -0.42 11.84
N PRO A 251 -6.64 -0.23 11.67
CA PRO A 251 -7.34 -0.72 10.49
C PRO A 251 -7.02 0.14 9.26
N SER A 252 -7.11 -0.45 8.07
CA SER A 252 -7.07 0.35 6.83
C SER A 252 -8.25 1.34 6.78
N THR A 253 -8.07 2.43 6.05
CA THR A 253 -9.07 3.50 5.90
C THR A 253 -9.40 3.75 4.44
N PHE A 254 -10.68 3.65 4.12
CA PHE A 254 -11.25 3.94 2.82
C PHE A 254 -11.50 5.44 2.65
N VAL A 255 -11.04 5.98 1.53
CA VAL A 255 -11.25 7.36 1.10
C VAL A 255 -12.30 7.40 0.01
N CYS A 256 -13.36 8.16 0.24
CA CYS A 256 -14.34 8.52 -0.77
C CYS A 256 -13.83 9.71 -1.58
N ASN A 257 -14.05 9.68 -2.89
CA ASN A 257 -13.68 10.76 -3.80
C ASN A 257 -14.89 11.59 -4.20
N GLU A 258 -14.65 12.86 -4.51
CA GLU A 258 -15.62 13.71 -5.20
C GLU A 258 -15.73 13.31 -6.67
N LYS A 259 -14.60 13.04 -7.33
CA LYS A 259 -14.58 12.60 -8.74
C LYS A 259 -14.37 11.08 -8.83
N PRO A 260 -15.01 10.41 -9.81
CA PRO A 260 -14.79 8.97 -10.01
C PRO A 260 -13.33 8.65 -10.33
N ILE A 261 -12.80 7.60 -9.71
CA ILE A 261 -11.50 7.03 -10.12
C ILE A 261 -11.68 6.28 -11.43
N GLU A 262 -10.78 6.54 -12.38
CA GLU A 262 -10.73 5.84 -13.65
C GLU A 262 -9.74 4.68 -13.57
N ASP A 263 -10.25 3.46 -13.76
CA ASP A 263 -9.49 2.22 -13.71
C ASP A 263 -9.44 1.58 -15.10
N PHE A 264 -8.30 1.74 -15.77
CA PHE A 264 -8.05 1.25 -17.13
C PHE A 264 -7.62 -0.23 -17.15
N GLY A 265 -7.38 -0.84 -15.99
CA GLY A 265 -6.97 -2.24 -15.83
C GLY A 265 -8.12 -3.24 -15.92
N ARG A 266 -9.38 -2.79 -15.79
CA ARG A 266 -10.57 -3.67 -15.72
C ARG A 266 -10.76 -4.61 -16.91
N LYS A 267 -10.22 -4.26 -18.09
CA LYS A 267 -10.39 -5.03 -19.34
C LYS A 267 -9.16 -5.84 -19.74
N LYS A 268 -7.98 -5.50 -19.20
CA LYS A 268 -6.70 -6.17 -19.49
C LYS A 268 -5.80 -6.10 -18.25
N GLY A 269 -5.91 -7.08 -17.35
CA GLY A 269 -5.14 -7.15 -16.11
C GLY A 269 -5.16 -8.56 -15.49
N ILE A 270 -4.24 -8.82 -14.55
CA ILE A 270 -4.08 -10.12 -13.89
C ILE A 270 -5.35 -10.59 -13.15
N SER A 271 -6.20 -9.65 -12.72
CA SER A 271 -7.43 -9.93 -11.97
C SER A 271 -8.58 -10.48 -12.81
N ILE A 272 -8.42 -10.61 -14.13
CA ILE A 272 -9.45 -11.14 -15.05
C ILE A 272 -9.52 -12.67 -14.99
N ASN A 273 -8.47 -13.32 -14.51
CA ASN A 273 -8.44 -14.76 -14.35
C ASN A 273 -9.45 -15.21 -13.27
N ASN A 274 -10.30 -16.20 -13.60
CA ASN A 274 -11.30 -16.76 -12.66
C ASN A 274 -10.68 -17.34 -11.38
N ASN A 275 -9.40 -17.76 -11.43
CA ASN A 275 -8.67 -18.28 -10.28
C ASN A 275 -8.09 -17.16 -9.39
N HIS A 276 -8.17 -15.88 -9.80
CA HIS A 276 -7.56 -14.78 -9.07
C HIS A 276 -8.17 -14.57 -7.67
N MET A 277 -9.50 -14.68 -7.56
CA MET A 277 -10.21 -14.48 -6.29
C MET A 277 -10.07 -15.67 -5.33
N PRO A 278 -10.20 -16.94 -5.78
CA PRO A 278 -9.85 -18.11 -4.97
C PRO A 278 -8.40 -18.06 -4.46
N ALA A 279 -7.42 -17.77 -5.33
CA ALA A 279 -6.02 -17.68 -4.93
C ALA A 279 -5.79 -16.66 -3.82
N ARG A 280 -6.52 -15.53 -3.81
CA ARG A 280 -6.46 -14.55 -2.72
C ARG A 280 -6.99 -15.09 -1.39
N ALA A 281 -8.03 -15.91 -1.41
CA ALA A 281 -8.50 -16.58 -0.19
C ALA A 281 -7.46 -17.59 0.33
N ASP A 282 -6.82 -18.34 -0.58
CA ASP A 282 -5.75 -19.27 -0.22
C ASP A 282 -4.54 -18.53 0.38
N CYS A 283 -4.15 -17.38 -0.19
CA CYS A 283 -3.11 -16.53 0.38
C CYS A 283 -3.40 -16.11 1.82
N ILE A 284 -4.65 -15.72 2.13
CA ILE A 284 -5.03 -15.31 3.49
C ILE A 284 -4.87 -16.46 4.47
N SER A 285 -5.40 -17.63 4.10
CA SER A 285 -5.30 -18.85 4.90
C SER A 285 -3.84 -19.23 5.15
N ASN A 286 -3.03 -19.24 4.08
CA ASN A 286 -1.61 -19.58 4.14
C ASN A 286 -0.79 -18.56 4.95
N PHE A 287 -1.07 -17.27 4.79
CA PHE A 287 -0.31 -16.24 5.49
C PHE A 287 -0.58 -16.25 6.98
N ILE A 288 -1.86 -16.32 7.38
CA ILE A 288 -2.24 -16.36 8.80
C ILE A 288 -1.63 -17.59 9.48
N THR A 289 -1.78 -18.77 8.88
CA THR A 289 -1.28 -20.04 9.45
C THR A 289 0.25 -20.10 9.49
N GLN A 290 0.95 -19.69 8.43
CA GLN A 290 2.40 -19.87 8.35
C GLN A 290 3.23 -18.73 8.95
N PHE A 291 2.74 -17.48 8.87
CA PHE A 291 3.56 -16.31 9.20
C PHE A 291 3.07 -15.54 10.43
N TRP A 292 1.80 -15.68 10.80
CA TRP A 292 1.16 -14.98 11.92
C TRP A 292 0.69 -15.88 13.08
N ASN A 293 1.23 -17.10 13.20
CA ASN A 293 0.91 -18.03 14.29
C ASN A 293 -0.60 -18.29 14.43
N GLU A 294 -1.31 -18.43 13.31
CA GLU A 294 -2.77 -18.68 13.27
C GLU A 294 -3.63 -17.53 13.82
N HIS A 295 -3.04 -16.38 14.11
CA HIS A 295 -3.74 -15.17 14.54
C HIS A 295 -3.93 -14.20 13.37
N ASP A 296 -5.17 -13.87 13.05
CA ASP A 296 -5.50 -12.91 12.01
C ASP A 296 -5.10 -11.47 12.43
N PRO A 297 -4.14 -10.83 11.74
CA PRO A 297 -3.72 -9.48 12.09
C PRO A 297 -4.62 -8.39 11.48
N LEU A 298 -5.54 -8.71 10.57
CA LEU A 298 -6.34 -7.73 9.86
C LEU A 298 -7.52 -7.24 10.70
N LEU A 299 -7.69 -5.92 10.74
CA LEU A 299 -8.75 -5.29 11.51
C LEU A 299 -9.90 -4.81 10.62
N LYS A 300 -11.14 -5.02 11.07
CA LYS A 300 -12.32 -4.47 10.41
C LYS A 300 -12.39 -2.96 10.61
N SER A 301 -12.64 -2.23 9.54
CA SER A 301 -13.09 -0.84 9.57
C SER A 301 -14.55 -0.73 9.10
N TYR A 302 -15.26 0.20 9.72
CA TYR A 302 -16.63 0.58 9.41
C TYR A 302 -16.77 2.03 8.94
N ASP A 303 -15.72 2.83 9.11
CA ASP A 303 -15.68 4.24 8.80
C ASP A 303 -15.06 4.48 7.42
N ALA A 304 -15.32 5.66 6.86
CA ALA A 304 -14.70 6.15 5.65
C ALA A 304 -14.44 7.64 5.83
N VAL A 305 -13.41 8.16 5.18
CA VAL A 305 -13.14 9.59 5.11
C VAL A 305 -13.59 10.12 3.77
N ALA A 306 -14.25 11.27 3.75
CA ALA A 306 -14.77 11.89 2.53
C ALA A 306 -14.56 13.41 2.59
N PRO A 307 -14.26 14.08 1.46
CA PRO A 307 -14.24 15.53 1.41
C PRO A 307 -15.49 16.10 2.05
N PHE A 308 -15.31 17.12 2.90
CA PHE A 308 -16.44 17.70 3.63
C PHE A 308 -17.41 18.33 2.64
N ALA A 309 -18.55 17.67 2.42
CA ALA A 309 -19.69 18.27 1.75
C ALA A 309 -20.44 19.14 2.76
N ARG A 310 -20.88 20.34 2.32
CA ARG A 310 -21.69 21.24 3.15
C ARG A 310 -22.83 20.49 3.83
N SER A 311 -23.07 20.79 5.11
CA SER A 311 -24.22 20.23 5.82
C SER A 311 -25.52 20.70 5.15
N VAL A 312 -26.35 19.76 4.70
CA VAL A 312 -27.68 20.07 4.18
C VAL A 312 -28.65 20.09 5.36
N ILE A 313 -28.76 21.24 6.02
CA ILE A 313 -29.72 21.48 7.08
C ILE A 313 -31.01 21.99 6.44
N LYS A 314 -32.09 21.23 6.57
CA LYS A 314 -33.43 21.62 6.09
C LYS A 314 -34.27 22.09 7.26
N THR A 315 -35.09 23.11 7.05
CA THR A 315 -36.15 23.49 8.00
C THR A 315 -37.08 22.29 8.22
N GLY A 316 -37.33 21.95 9.48
CA GLY A 316 -38.20 20.83 9.85
C GLY A 316 -39.67 21.08 9.47
N ASN A 317 -40.40 19.99 9.26
CA ASN A 317 -41.86 20.01 9.12
C ASN A 317 -42.44 19.02 10.13
N TRP A 318 -43.12 19.55 11.15
CA TRP A 318 -43.68 18.75 12.25
C TRP A 318 -44.79 17.80 11.78
N ALA A 319 -45.62 18.19 10.81
CA ALA A 319 -46.64 17.30 10.26
C ALA A 319 -46.02 16.05 9.58
N ARG A 320 -44.87 16.21 8.91
CA ARG A 320 -44.10 15.08 8.35
C ARG A 320 -43.60 14.16 9.47
N VAL A 321 -43.10 14.72 10.57
CA VAL A 321 -42.58 13.96 11.72
C VAL A 321 -43.72 13.19 12.41
N GLU A 322 -44.86 13.83 12.66
CA GLU A 322 -46.05 13.18 13.21
C GLU A 322 -46.52 12.02 12.35
N THR A 323 -46.53 12.18 11.01
CA THR A 323 -46.89 11.11 10.07
C THR A 323 -45.93 9.92 10.11
N ILE A 324 -44.63 10.16 10.36
CA ILE A 324 -43.65 9.07 10.49
C ILE A 324 -43.89 8.30 11.79
N ILE A 325 -44.05 9.01 12.90
CA ILE A 325 -44.27 8.40 14.22
C ILE A 325 -45.58 7.60 14.25
N SER A 326 -46.62 8.04 13.55
CA SER A 326 -47.92 7.33 13.52
C SER A 326 -47.92 6.08 12.63
N ASN A 327 -46.90 5.88 11.80
CA ASN A 327 -46.79 4.77 10.84
C ASN A 327 -45.75 3.72 11.26
N GLU A 328 -45.11 3.87 12.42
CA GLU A 328 -44.32 2.83 13.11
C GLU A 328 -45.16 2.11 14.17
#